data_AF-A0A812HEJ7-F1
#
_entry.id   AF-A0A812HEJ7-F1
#
_cell.length_a   1.000
_cell.length_b   1.000
_cell.length_c   1.000
_cell.angle_alpha   90.00
_cell.angle_beta   90.00
_cell.angle_gamma   90.00
#
_symmetry.space_group_name_H-M   'P 1'
#
loop_
_entity.id
_entity.type
_entity.pdbx_description
1 polymer ?
#
loop_
_entity_poly.entity_id
_entity_poly.type
_entity_poly.pdbx_seq_one_letter_code
_entity_poly.pdbx_strand_id
1 'polypeptide(L)'
;MMQDINVLIMDEPTNHMDMEAIEALNSALKDFTGTLIFVSHDREFVSSLATSIIDVRDKQLVSFQGTFEEYMAHQQKVLSAA
;
A
#
# COMPACT_ATOMS: atom_id res chain seq x y z
N MET A 1 -24.80 -6.86 -12.60
CA MET A 1 -24.77 -5.45 -12.15
C MET A 1 -23.45 -5.28 -11.42
N MET A 2 -22.52 -4.48 -11.95
CA MET A 2 -21.32 -4.10 -11.18
C MET A 2 -21.80 -3.24 -10.02
N GLN A 3 -21.48 -3.63 -8.79
CA GLN A 3 -21.78 -2.83 -7.63
C GLN A 3 -20.90 -1.57 -7.69
N ASP A 4 -21.47 -0.41 -7.35
CA ASP A 4 -20.68 0.80 -7.11
C ASP A 4 -19.83 0.57 -5.85
N ILE A 5 -18.62 0.07 -6.05
CA ILE A 5 -17.66 -0.21 -5.00
C ILE A 5 -16.82 1.05 -4.78
N ASN A 6 -17.03 1.69 -3.63
CA ASN A 6 -16.31 2.92 -3.27
C ASN A 6 -15.01 2.63 -2.51
N VAL A 7 -14.88 1.43 -1.95
CA VAL A 7 -13.73 1.01 -1.14
C VAL A 7 -13.37 -0.43 -1.50
N LEU A 8 -12.11 -0.66 -1.86
CA LEU A 8 -11.55 -1.97 -2.12
C LEU A 8 -10.53 -2.32 -1.03
N ILE A 9 -10.71 -3.47 -0.39
CA ILE A 9 -9.81 -3.98 0.66
C ILE A 9 -9.15 -5.26 0.15
N MET A 10 -7.82 -5.33 0.20
CA MET A 10 -7.04 -6.47 -0.28
C MET A 10 -5.99 -6.89 0.75
N ASP A 11 -5.85 -8.20 0.95
CA ASP A 11 -4.82 -8.78 1.81
C ASP A 11 -3.90 -9.66 0.96
N GLU A 12 -2.62 -9.28 0.88
CA GLU A 12 -1.59 -9.90 0.02
C GLU A 12 -2.05 -10.17 -1.42
N PRO A 13 -2.53 -9.15 -2.17
CA PRO A 13 -3.11 -9.34 -3.49
C PRO A 13 -2.12 -9.84 -4.55
N THR A 14 -0.81 -9.66 -4.33
CA THR A 14 0.25 -10.08 -5.25
C THR A 14 0.68 -11.53 -5.05
N ASN A 15 0.15 -12.22 -4.04
CA ASN A 15 0.56 -13.59 -3.73
C ASN A 15 0.09 -14.56 -4.83
N HIS A 16 0.95 -15.53 -5.16
CA HIS A 16 0.74 -16.52 -6.24
C HIS A 16 0.52 -15.93 -7.65
N MET A 17 0.79 -14.63 -7.86
CA MET A 17 0.71 -13.99 -9.17
C MET A 17 2.07 -14.01 -9.87
N ASP A 18 2.06 -14.07 -11.20
CA ASP A 18 3.23 -13.79 -12.01
C ASP A 18 3.42 -12.28 -12.19
N MET A 19 4.59 -11.88 -12.71
CA MET A 19 4.95 -10.48 -12.88
C MET A 19 3.98 -9.73 -13.80
N GLU A 20 3.54 -10.37 -14.90
CA GLU A 20 2.60 -9.77 -15.85
C GLU A 20 1.25 -9.48 -15.19
N ALA A 21 0.73 -10.42 -14.38
CA ALA A 21 -0.53 -10.21 -13.68
C ALA A 21 -0.42 -9.13 -12.59
N ILE A 22 0.73 -9.03 -11.90
CA ILE A 22 0.99 -7.95 -10.93
C ILE A 22 0.99 -6.59 -11.63
N GLU A 23 1.63 -6.45 -12.79
CA GLU A 23 1.64 -5.21 -13.57
C GLU A 23 0.24 -4.81 -14.06
N ALA A 24 -0.53 -5.79 -14.53
CA ALA A 24 -1.92 -5.60 -14.95
C ALA A 24 -2.79 -5.14 -13.77
N LEU A 25 -2.64 -5.77 -12.61
CA LEU A 25 -3.35 -5.40 -11.39
C LEU A 25 -2.98 -3.98 -10.95
N ASN A 26 -1.68 -3.65 -10.92
CA ASN A 26 -1.19 -2.34 -10.53
C ASN A 26 -1.76 -1.24 -11.46
N SER A 27 -1.75 -1.47 -12.76
CA SER A 27 -2.37 -0.55 -13.74
C SER A 27 -3.86 -0.35 -13.48
N ALA A 28 -4.61 -1.44 -13.24
CA ALA A 28 -6.05 -1.36 -12.96
C ALA A 28 -6.35 -0.61 -11.65
N LEU A 29 -5.51 -0.81 -10.62
CA LEU A 29 -5.66 -0.16 -9.32
C LEU A 29 -5.30 1.33 -9.35
N LYS A 30 -4.38 1.75 -10.23
CA LYS A 30 -4.08 3.19 -10.45
C LYS A 30 -5.27 3.95 -11.03
N ASP A 31 -6.04 3.30 -11.90
CA ASP A 31 -7.23 3.88 -12.52
C ASP A 31 -8.49 3.76 -11.63
N PHE A 32 -8.39 3.05 -10.51
CA PHE A 32 -9.50 2.90 -9.58
C PHE A 32 -9.78 4.22 -8.85
N THR A 33 -10.98 4.78 -9.05
CA THR A 33 -11.39 6.08 -8.49
C THR A 33 -11.90 6.02 -7.05
N GLY A 34 -12.00 4.81 -6.47
CA GLY A 34 -12.39 4.60 -5.09
C GLY A 34 -11.22 4.64 -4.10
N THR A 35 -11.50 4.31 -2.85
CA THR A 35 -10.47 4.16 -1.81
C THR A 35 -9.88 2.76 -1.87
N LEU A 36 -8.55 2.67 -1.92
CA LEU A 36 -7.84 1.40 -1.87
C LEU A 36 -7.19 1.22 -0.49
N ILE A 37 -7.47 0.10 0.17
CA ILE A 37 -6.80 -0.33 1.39
C ILE A 37 -6.19 -1.69 1.09
N PHE A 38 -4.87 -1.80 1.19
CA PHE A 38 -4.20 -3.06 0.89
C PHE A 38 -3.05 -3.32 1.84
N VAL A 39 -2.77 -4.61 2.05
CA VAL A 39 -1.59 -5.12 2.74
C VAL A 39 -0.77 -5.90 1.73
N SER A 40 0.53 -5.62 1.64
CA SER A 40 1.44 -6.36 0.79
C SER A 40 2.87 -6.33 1.33
N HIS A 41 3.58 -7.44 1.14
CA HIS A 41 5.02 -7.50 1.34
C HIS A 41 5.85 -6.99 0.13
N ASP A 42 5.22 -6.69 -1.01
CA ASP A 42 5.89 -6.19 -2.21
C ASP A 42 6.11 -4.67 -2.14
N ARG A 43 7.37 -4.26 -2.10
CA ARG A 43 7.78 -2.85 -1.99
C ARG A 43 7.48 -2.05 -3.26
N GLU A 44 7.60 -2.64 -4.44
CA GLU A 44 7.29 -1.96 -5.71
C GLU A 44 5.79 -1.68 -5.80
N PHE A 45 4.98 -2.68 -5.43
CA PHE A 45 3.53 -2.53 -5.38
C PHE A 45 3.08 -1.46 -4.38
N VAL A 46 3.63 -1.49 -3.15
CA VAL A 46 3.33 -0.48 -2.13
C VAL A 46 3.80 0.91 -2.58
N SER A 47 5.03 1.04 -3.10
CA SER A 47 5.58 2.34 -3.52
C SER A 47 4.80 2.97 -4.66
N SER A 48 4.29 2.15 -5.58
CA SER A 48 3.58 2.62 -6.77
C SER A 48 2.11 2.99 -6.56
N LEU A 49 1.48 2.48 -5.50
CA LEU A 49 0.05 2.68 -5.22
C LEU A 49 -0.24 3.44 -3.92
N ALA A 50 0.63 3.33 -2.89
CA ALA A 50 0.34 3.87 -1.57
C ALA A 50 0.54 5.40 -1.51
N THR A 51 -0.53 6.09 -1.14
CA THR A 51 -0.54 7.55 -0.87
C THR A 51 -0.48 7.88 0.62
N SER A 52 -0.70 6.87 1.46
CA SER A 52 -0.59 6.93 2.91
C SER A 52 -0.23 5.54 3.43
N ILE A 53 0.55 5.49 4.50
CA ILE A 53 0.99 4.26 5.15
C ILE A 53 0.38 4.18 6.54
N ILE A 54 -0.22 3.03 6.87
CA ILE A 54 -0.62 2.71 8.24
C ILE A 54 0.37 1.68 8.75
N ASP A 55 1.24 2.12 9.66
CA ASP A 55 2.20 1.25 10.33
C ASP A 55 1.57 0.64 11.58
N VAL A 56 1.65 -0.68 11.70
CA VAL A 56 1.14 -1.42 12.85
C VAL A 56 2.34 -1.94 13.64
N ARG A 57 2.68 -1.25 14.72
CA ARG A 57 3.82 -1.59 15.58
C ARG A 57 3.48 -1.47 17.05
N ASP A 58 4.02 -2.35 17.88
CA ASP A 58 3.84 -2.32 19.34
C ASP A 58 2.38 -2.19 19.82
N LYS A 59 1.46 -2.84 19.10
CA LYS A 59 0.00 -2.77 19.33
C LYS A 59 -0.60 -1.35 19.15
N GLN A 60 0.11 -0.48 18.44
CA GLN A 60 -0.34 0.85 18.06
C GLN A 60 -0.44 0.97 16.54
N LEU A 61 -1.35 1.85 16.09
CA LEU A 61 -1.50 2.23 14.70
C LEU A 61 -0.88 3.61 14.52
N VAL A 62 0.12 3.72 13.65
CA VAL A 62 0.73 4.99 13.28
C VAL A 62 0.39 5.29 11.84
N SER A 63 -0.47 6.28 11.62
CA SER A 63 -0.79 6.78 10.28
C SER A 63 0.27 7.77 9.82
N PHE A 64 0.85 7.52 8.66
CA PHE A 64 1.77 8.40 7.96
C PHE A 64 1.16 8.81 6.62
N GLN A 65 1.02 10.11 6.40
CA GLN A 65 0.56 10.64 5.12
C GLN A 65 1.76 10.97 4.25
N GLY A 66 1.89 10.27 3.13
CA GLY A 66 3.05 10.34 2.25
C GLY A 66 3.34 9.01 1.58
N THR A 67 4.33 9.01 0.70
CA THR A 67 4.73 7.82 -0.05
C THR A 67 5.48 6.83 0.84
N PHE A 68 5.64 5.60 0.34
CA PHE A 68 6.45 4.59 1.02
C PHE A 68 7.90 5.04 1.26
N GLU A 69 8.50 5.76 0.30
CA GLU A 69 9.86 6.28 0.43
C GLU A 69 9.99 7.32 1.54
N GLU A 70 9.04 8.26 1.62
CA GLU A 70 9.00 9.28 2.66
C GLU A 70 8.85 8.65 4.05
N TYR A 71 8.00 7.62 4.14
CA TYR A 71 7.80 6.85 5.35
C TYR A 71 9.08 6.12 5.79
N MET A 72 9.81 5.50 4.85
CA MET A 72 11.09 4.84 5.13
C MET A 72 12.16 5.84 5.61
N ALA A 73 12.27 6.99 4.96
CA ALA A 73 13.18 8.05 5.38
C ALA A 73 12.83 8.60 6.77
N HIS A 74 11.53 8.72 7.08
CA HIS A 74 11.05 9.12 8.40
C HIS A 74 11.41 8.08 9.47
N GLN A 75 11.17 6.79 9.22
CA GLN A 75 11.54 5.69 10.12
C GLN A 75 13.04 5.70 10.43
N GLN A 76 13.89 5.87 9.40
CA GLN A 76 15.35 5.88 9.59
C GLN A 76 15.80 7.04 10.50
N LYS A 77 15.20 8.22 10.36
CA LYS A 77 15.49 9.38 11.24
C LYS A 77 15.08 9.11 12.69
N VAL A 78 13.87 8.57 12.90
CA VAL A 78 13.36 8.23 14.23
C VAL A 78 14.25 7.21 14.93
N LEU A 79 14.68 6.15 14.21
CA LEU A 79 15.60 5.13 14.73
C LEU A 79 16.99 5.68 15.03
N SER A 80 17.49 6.66 14.27
CA SER A 80 18.80 7.27 14.53
C SER A 80 18.81 8.30 15.68
N ALA A 81 17.63 8.76 16.10
CA ALA A 81 17.46 9.74 17.16
C ALA A 81 17.15 9.11 18.53
N ALA A 82 16.98 7.79 18.60
CA ALA A 82 16.76 7.00 19.81
C ALA A 82 18.06 6.29 20.23
#